data_AF-A0AAV4G8F8-F1
#
_entry.id   AF-A0AAV4G8F8-F1
#
_cell.length_a   1.000
_cell.length_b   1.000
_cell.length_c   1.000
_cell.angle_alpha   90.00
_cell.angle_beta   90.00
_cell.angle_gamma   90.00
#
_symmetry.space_group_name_H-M   'P 1'
#
loop_
_entity.id
_entity.type
_entity.pdbx_description
1 polymer ?
#
loop_
_entity_poly.entity_id
_entity_poly.type
_entity_poly.pdbx_seq_one_letter_code
_entity_poly.pdbx_strand_id
1 'polypeptide(L)' 'MTQRQKVVSPDLTLDEKTALKELTTNADIFIKPADKGGAVVVMNTTEYTTECTKQLSNTLYMYNKKLNSDPTATYNNTIN' A
#
# COMPACT_ATOMS: atom_id res chain seq x y z
N MET A 1 30.93 -20.23 -19.01
CA MET A 1 29.61 -19.82 -19.52
C MET A 1 28.59 -20.83 -19.02
N THR A 2 27.96 -20.56 -17.88
CA THR A 2 26.98 -21.49 -17.29
C THR A 2 25.61 -21.02 -17.72
N GLN A 3 24.97 -21.76 -18.64
CA GLN A 3 23.59 -21.44 -19.03
C GLN A 3 22.69 -21.65 -17.81
N ARG A 4 22.02 -20.58 -17.35
CA ARG A 4 20.93 -20.69 -16.37
C ARG A 4 19.82 -21.49 -17.01
N GLN A 5 19.59 -22.70 -16.52
CA GLN A 5 18.44 -23.50 -16.90
C GLN A 5 17.18 -22.72 -16.51
N LYS A 6 16.39 -22.31 -17.52
CA LYS A 6 15.10 -21.66 -17.32
C LYS A 6 14.18 -22.69 -16.68
N VAL A 7 13.99 -22.61 -15.37
CA VAL A 7 12.98 -23.40 -14.66
C VAL A 7 11.65 -23.00 -15.27
N VAL A 8 11.09 -23.89 -16.10
CA VAL A 8 9.73 -23.73 -16.60
C VAL A 8 8.83 -24.00 -15.40
N SER A 9 8.44 -22.94 -14.70
CA SER A 9 7.35 -23.02 -13.72
C SER A 9 6.12 -23.53 -14.45
N PRO A 10 5.39 -24.55 -13.94
CA PRO A 10 4.15 -24.97 -14.56
C PRO A 10 3.21 -23.77 -14.60
N ASP A 11 2.67 -23.48 -15.80
CA ASP A 11 1.59 -22.52 -15.94
C ASP A 11 0.49 -22.92 -14.95
N LEU A 12 0.06 -21.96 -14.12
CA LEU A 12 -0.94 -22.15 -13.07
C LEU A 12 -2.04 -23.13 -13.49
N THR A 13 -2.36 -24.05 -12.59
CA THR A 13 -3.48 -24.99 -12.75
C THR A 13 -4.80 -24.23 -12.94
N LEU A 14 -5.83 -24.91 -13.44
CA LEU A 14 -7.14 -24.29 -13.63
C LEU A 14 -7.73 -23.77 -12.31
N ASP A 15 -7.54 -24.53 -11.23
CA ASP A 15 -8.02 -24.16 -9.90
C ASP A 15 -7.28 -22.93 -9.38
N GLU A 16 -5.96 -22.86 -9.55
CA GLU A 16 -5.17 -21.68 -9.17
C GLU A 16 -5.55 -20.44 -9.99
N LYS A 17 -5.82 -20.59 -11.29
CA LYS A 17 -6.34 -19.49 -12.14
C LYS A 17 -7.71 -19.01 -11.67
N THR A 18 -8.57 -19.95 -11.26
CA THR A 18 -9.90 -19.64 -10.74
C THR A 18 -9.80 -18.91 -9.41
N ALA A 19 -8.97 -19.42 -8.49
CA ALA A 19 -8.71 -18.78 -7.20
C ALA A 19 -8.10 -17.37 -7.37
N LEU A 20 -7.17 -17.18 -8.29
CA LEU A 20 -6.64 -15.85 -8.61
C LEU A 20 -7.71 -14.93 -9.17
N LYS A 21 -8.56 -15.42 -10.07
CA LYS A 21 -9.68 -14.64 -10.59
C LYS A 21 -10.60 -14.19 -9.46
N GLU A 22 -11.04 -15.13 -8.61
CA GLU A 22 -11.87 -14.84 -7.44
C GLU A 22 -11.23 -13.79 -6.53
N LEU A 23 -9.95 -13.99 -6.19
CA LEU A 23 -9.16 -13.08 -5.36
C LEU A 23 -9.09 -11.67 -5.96
N THR A 24 -8.84 -11.56 -7.27
CA THR A 24 -8.74 -10.25 -7.95
C THR A 24 -10.08 -9.54 -8.12
N THR A 25 -11.19 -10.28 -8.10
CA THR A 25 -12.55 -9.73 -8.23
C THR A 25 -13.25 -9.50 -6.90
N ASN A 26 -12.65 -9.90 -5.78
CA ASN A 26 -13.24 -9.74 -4.46
C ASN A 26 -13.20 -8.25 -4.03
N ALA A 27 -14.37 -7.63 -3.90
CA ALA A 27 -14.52 -6.23 -3.51
C ALA A 27 -14.38 -5.98 -1.99
N ASP A 28 -14.48 -7.02 -1.16
CA ASP A 28 -14.38 -6.92 0.30
C ASP A 28 -12.95 -6.74 0.78
N ILE A 29 -11.96 -7.02 -0.08
CA ILE A 29 -10.54 -6.89 0.22
C ILE A 29 -9.85 -5.91 -0.71
N PHE A 30 -8.83 -5.26 -0.17
CA PHE A 30 -7.99 -4.31 -0.88
C PHE A 30 -6.53 -4.76 -0.80
N ILE A 31 -5.92 -5.00 -1.96
CA ILE A 31 -4.55 -5.51 -2.06
C ILE A 31 -3.66 -4.44 -2.70
N LYS A 32 -2.59 -4.03 -2.01
CA LYS A 32 -1.59 -3.08 -2.52
C LYS A 32 -0.17 -3.42 -2.09
N PRO A 33 0.86 -2.96 -2.82
CA PRO A 33 2.23 -3.00 -2.32
C PRO A 33 2.35 -2.28 -0.97
N ALA A 34 3.17 -2.83 -0.07
CA ALA A 34 3.51 -2.14 1.16
C ALA A 34 4.38 -0.91 0.86
N ASP A 35 4.11 0.20 1.57
CA ASP A 35 4.81 1.48 1.42
C ASP A 35 6.34 1.36 1.56
N LYS A 36 6.80 0.57 2.53
CA LYS A 36 8.23 0.32 2.79
C LYS A 36 8.86 -0.76 1.91
N GLY A 37 8.15 -1.22 0.88
CA GLY A 37 8.59 -2.27 -0.04
C GLY A 37 8.69 -3.67 0.61
N GLY A 38 8.96 -4.69 -0.21
CA GLY A 38 9.23 -6.06 0.26
C GLY A 38 8.01 -6.86 0.75
N ALA A 39 6.82 -6.27 0.78
CA ALA A 39 5.59 -6.96 1.19
C ALA A 39 4.37 -6.47 0.40
N VAL A 40 3.26 -7.20 0.56
CA VAL A 40 1.92 -6.80 0.13
C VAL A 40 1.05 -6.59 1.35
N VAL A 41 0.11 -5.66 1.26
CA VAL A 41 -0.87 -5.38 2.30
C VAL A 41 -2.23 -5.84 1.78
N VAL A 42 -2.94 -6.63 2.58
CA VAL A 42 -4.31 -7.06 2.34
C VAL A 42 -5.18 -6.49 3.46
N MET A 43 -6.19 -5.72 3.13
CA MET A 43 -7.07 -5.04 4.09
C MET A 43 -8.53 -5.28 3.76
N ASN A 44 -9.40 -5.27 4.77
CA ASN A 44 -10.83 -5.17 4.52
C ASN A 44 -11.15 -3.78 3.92
N THR A 45 -11.90 -3.74 2.82
CA THR A 45 -12.19 -2.51 2.08
C THR A 45 -12.97 -1.50 2.92
N THR A 46 -13.94 -1.97 3.72
CA THR A 46 -14.77 -1.10 4.57
C THR A 46 -13.94 -0.47 5.67
N GLU A 47 -13.20 -1.28 6.42
CA GLU A 47 -12.35 -0.79 7.52
C GLU A 47 -11.28 0.19 7.01
N TYR A 48 -10.63 -0.14 5.89
CA TYR A 48 -9.66 0.75 5.24
C TYR A 48 -10.29 2.10 4.92
N THR A 49 -11.47 2.11 4.29
CA THR A 49 -12.17 3.33 3.91
C THR A 49 -12.61 4.15 5.14
N THR A 50 -13.09 3.48 6.18
CA THR A 50 -13.48 4.11 7.45
C THR A 50 -12.30 4.80 8.11
N GLU A 51 -11.16 4.12 8.26
CA GLU A 51 -9.97 4.72 8.87
C GLU A 51 -9.39 5.85 8.02
N CYS A 52 -9.36 5.73 6.69
CA CYS A 52 -8.97 6.84 5.81
C CYS A 52 -9.87 8.06 6.05
N THR A 53 -11.19 7.89 6.07
CA THR A 53 -12.14 8.99 6.29
C THR A 53 -11.96 9.61 7.67
N LYS A 54 -11.79 8.80 8.72
CA LYS A 54 -11.55 9.25 10.09
C LYS A 54 -10.27 10.07 10.21
N GLN A 55 -9.19 9.65 9.56
CA GLN A 55 -7.92 10.38 9.59
C GLN A 55 -8.00 11.70 8.81
N LEU A 56 -8.61 11.68 7.62
CA LEU A 56 -8.75 12.87 6.77
C LEU A 56 -9.71 13.92 7.37
N SER A 57 -10.74 13.47 8.08
CA SER A 57 -11.69 14.34 8.77
C SER A 57 -11.19 14.83 10.13
N ASN A 58 -10.06 14.31 10.62
CA ASN A 58 -9.49 14.69 11.89
C ASN A 58 -8.88 16.10 11.82
N THR A 59 -9.69 17.10 12.18
CA THR A 59 -9.29 18.50 12.20
C THR A 59 -8.27 18.82 13.28
N LEU A 60 -8.13 17.99 14.33
CA LEU A 60 -7.19 18.24 15.42
C LEU A 60 -5.72 18.22 14.92
N TYR A 61 -5.37 17.32 14.00
CA TYR A 61 -4.02 17.29 13.44
C TYR A 61 -3.83 18.29 12.28
N MET A 62 -4.85 18.53 11.46
CA MET A 62 -4.75 19.41 10.29
C MET A 62 -4.86 20.91 10.62
N TYR A 63 -5.56 21.30 11.70
CA TYR A 63 -5.79 22.72 12.03
C TYR A 63 -4.77 23.33 13.00
N ASN A 64 -4.01 22.51 13.73
CA ASN A 64 -3.21 23.04 14.84
C ASN A 64 -2.07 23.97 14.43
N LYS A 65 -1.63 23.98 13.16
CA LYS A 65 -0.92 25.12 12.55
C LYS A 65 -1.09 25.07 11.03
N LYS A 66 -1.97 25.90 10.46
CA LYS A 66 -1.76 26.32 9.07
C LYS A 66 -0.40 27.00 9.02
N LEU A 67 0.56 26.32 8.42
CA LEU A 67 1.88 26.90 8.26
C LEU A 67 1.76 28.06 7.28
N ASN A 68 2.26 29.21 7.69
CA ASN A 68 2.32 30.42 6.89
C ASN A 68 3.39 30.33 5.77
N SER A 69 4.21 29.27 5.77
CA SER A 69 5.30 29.03 4.84
C SER A 69 5.73 27.55 4.89
N ASP A 70 6.49 27.11 3.89
CA ASP A 70 7.09 25.77 3.86
C ASP A 70 8.17 25.63 4.96
N PRO A 71 8.02 24.71 5.93
CA PRO A 71 8.97 24.56 7.05
C PRO A 71 10.22 23.74 6.70
N THR A 72 10.31 23.18 5.49
CA THR A 72 11.36 22.22 5.10
C THR A 72 12.77 22.78 5.30
N ALA A 73 12.97 24.07 4.96
CA ALA A 73 14.25 24.75 5.14
C ALA A 73 14.67 24.86 6.61
N THR A 74 13.72 25.14 7.51
CA THR A 74 13.97 25.25 8.96
C THR A 74 14.32 23.90 9.56
N TYR A 75 13.61 22.84 9.17
CA TYR A 75 13.85 21.49 9.72
C TYR A 75 15.24 20.97 9.35
N ASN A 76 15.66 21.14 8.09
CA ASN A 76 16.97 20.70 7.61
C ASN A 76 18.15 21.36 8.33
N ASN A 77 17.96 22.58 8.84
CA ASN A 77 18.98 23.32 9.59
C ASN A 77 19.06 22.95 11.08
N THR A 78 18.11 22.15 11.60
CA THR A 78 18.03 21.80 13.04
C THR A 78 18.57 20.40 13.34
N ILE A 79 18.98 19.64 12.31
CA ILE A 79 19.52 18.27 12.44
C ILE A 79 21.06 18.26 12.44
N ASN A 80 21.71 19.43 12.50
CA ASN A 80 23.17 19.58 12.59
C ASN A 80 23.62 19.89 14.01
#